data_AF-A0A8B5ZKQ8-F1
#
_entry.id   AF-A0A8B5ZKQ8-F1
#
_cell.length_a   1.000
_cell.length_b   1.000
_cell.length_c   1.000
_cell.angle_alpha   90.00
_cell.angle_beta   90.00
_cell.angle_gamma   90.00
#
_symmetry.space_group_name_H-M   'P 1'
#
loop_
_entity.id
_entity.type
_entity.pdbx_description
1 polymer ?
#
loop_
_entity_poly.entity_id
_entity_poly.type
_entity_poly.pdbx_seq_one_letter_code
_entity_poly.pdbx_strand_id
1 'polypeptide(L)'
;MLFIPPVIINSIPAMITAISKMATTVGPMIAKYAPIVLETLEKNLPRVIQTIESLSLAANVLRPNEQVEELGAKAMAADKTPEGFARINDYIDYLRNEVEVDSQALSQDPLDSTIRHAIGAAIALKGVGEIVGTEISLPFLKTISQLGLEPQLILTIVQAYAQSGLSADEVGQYLNDQLSIAQSQQHSEVLVTAYQIADPQLDRQQAEDAVMNLR
;
A
#
# COMPACT_ATOMS: atom_id res chain seq x y z
N MET A 1 -4.19 -15.17 6.03
CA MET A 1 -4.73 -14.05 6.83
C MET A 1 -3.64 -13.63 7.81
N LEU A 2 -3.05 -12.45 7.62
CA LEU A 2 -1.98 -11.94 8.48
C LEU A 2 -2.55 -11.64 9.88
N PHE A 3 -2.17 -12.43 10.88
CA PHE A 3 -2.56 -12.22 12.28
C PHE A 3 -1.47 -11.42 12.99
N ILE A 4 -1.81 -10.26 13.53
CA ILE A 4 -0.89 -9.43 14.32
C ILE A 4 -1.20 -9.64 15.81
N PRO A 5 -0.39 -10.44 16.54
CA PRO A 5 -0.59 -10.63 17.96
C PRO A 5 -0.38 -9.30 18.72
N PRO A 6 -1.02 -9.11 19.90
CA PRO A 6 -0.86 -7.90 20.72
C PRO A 6 0.60 -7.54 21.02
N VAL A 7 1.50 -8.54 21.04
CA VAL A 7 2.95 -8.34 21.23
C VAL A 7 3.59 -7.48 20.14
N ILE A 8 3.05 -7.48 18.92
CA ILE A 8 3.56 -6.68 17.80
C ILE A 8 3.29 -5.19 18.01
N ILE A 9 2.09 -4.84 18.46
CA ILE A 9 1.68 -3.45 18.67
C ILE A 9 2.62 -2.78 19.69
N ASN A 10 2.90 -3.48 20.80
CA ASN A 10 3.81 -2.98 21.84
C ASN A 10 5.29 -2.94 21.40
N SER A 11 5.63 -3.60 20.28
CA SER A 11 6.99 -3.71 19.78
C SER A 11 7.26 -2.84 18.55
N ILE A 12 6.28 -2.02 18.10
CA ILE A 12 6.44 -1.06 17.00
C ILE A 12 7.71 -0.19 17.16
N PRO A 13 8.00 0.42 18.34
CA PRO A 13 9.22 1.22 18.50
C PRO A 13 10.51 0.43 18.28
N ALA A 14 10.54 -0.85 18.70
CA ALA A 14 11.69 -1.71 18.51
C ALA A 14 11.87 -2.07 17.02
N MET A 15 10.79 -2.38 16.31
CA MET A 15 10.82 -2.66 14.86
C MET A 15 11.24 -1.43 14.05
N ILE A 16 10.73 -0.24 14.37
CA ILE A 16 11.15 1.02 13.76
C ILE A 16 12.66 1.21 13.91
N THR A 17 13.17 1.00 15.12
CA THR A 17 14.61 1.11 15.42
C THR A 17 15.43 0.07 14.63
N ALA A 18 14.94 -1.17 14.55
CA ALA A 18 15.59 -2.23 13.80
C ALA A 18 15.69 -1.88 12.31
N ILE A 19 14.58 -1.49 11.68
CA ILE A 19 14.54 -1.09 10.26
C ILE A 19 15.45 0.12 9.99
N SER A 20 15.43 1.12 10.88
CA SER A 20 16.26 2.33 10.71
C SER A 20 17.76 2.01 10.70
N LYS A 21 18.19 1.04 11.52
CA LYS A 21 19.57 0.55 11.57
C LYS A 21 19.98 -0.24 10.32
N MET A 22 19.01 -0.72 9.54
CA MET A 22 19.25 -1.48 8.30
C MET A 22 19.46 -0.58 7.08
N ALA A 23 19.59 0.74 7.22
CA ALA A 23 19.73 1.66 6.10
C ALA A 23 20.86 1.31 5.11
N THR A 24 21.96 0.71 5.57
CA THR A 24 23.06 0.26 4.69
C THR A 24 22.75 -1.06 3.96
N THR A 25 21.78 -1.84 4.45
CA THR A 25 21.37 -3.12 3.89
C THR A 25 20.21 -2.94 2.92
N VAL A 26 19.15 -2.26 3.35
CA VAL A 26 17.93 -2.08 2.55
C VAL A 26 17.88 -0.75 1.82
N GLY A 27 18.84 0.14 2.05
CA GLY A 27 18.85 1.48 1.46
C GLY A 27 18.14 2.55 2.29
N PRO A 28 18.59 3.83 2.23
CA PRO A 28 17.97 4.95 2.92
C PRO A 28 16.47 5.14 2.65
N MET A 29 16.00 4.89 1.42
CA MET A 29 14.59 5.03 1.05
C MET A 29 13.74 4.07 1.89
N ILE A 30 14.06 2.78 1.87
CA ILE A 30 13.30 1.77 2.60
C ILE A 30 13.39 2.02 4.12
N ALA A 31 14.59 2.30 4.63
CA ALA A 31 14.79 2.60 6.05
C ALA A 31 14.04 3.84 6.53
N LYS A 32 13.68 4.76 5.62
CA LYS A 32 12.81 5.91 5.91
C LYS A 32 11.33 5.54 5.85
N TYR A 33 10.87 4.83 4.82
CA TYR A 33 9.44 4.64 4.56
C TYR A 33 8.81 3.47 5.32
N ALA A 34 9.52 2.35 5.48
CA ALA A 34 8.99 1.18 6.19
C ALA A 34 8.63 1.46 7.67
N PRO A 35 9.39 2.28 8.43
CA PRO A 35 8.96 2.71 9.76
C PRO A 35 7.64 3.50 9.75
N ILE A 36 7.42 4.36 8.76
CA ILE A 36 6.21 5.19 8.66
C ILE A 36 4.98 4.29 8.42
N VAL A 37 5.13 3.21 7.65
CA VAL A 37 4.10 2.18 7.47
C VAL A 37 3.72 1.56 8.82
N LEU A 38 4.69 1.17 9.64
CA LEU A 38 4.42 0.60 10.98
C LEU A 38 3.73 1.61 11.90
N GLU A 39 4.25 2.83 11.97
CA GLU A 39 3.78 3.88 12.87
C GLU A 39 2.37 4.37 12.53
N THR A 40 2.08 4.59 11.24
CA THR A 40 0.80 5.20 10.84
C THR A 40 -0.38 4.24 10.97
N LEU A 41 -0.10 2.94 10.86
CA LEU A 41 -1.14 1.94 10.64
C LEU A 41 -1.50 1.19 11.92
N GLU A 42 -0.59 1.08 12.90
CA GLU A 42 -0.79 0.42 14.21
C GLU A 42 -1.73 -0.80 14.14
N LYS A 43 -2.99 -0.66 14.57
CA LYS A 43 -4.02 -1.72 14.62
C LYS A 43 -4.59 -2.10 13.24
N ASN A 44 -4.48 -1.22 12.25
CA ASN A 44 -4.93 -1.42 10.88
C ASN A 44 -3.84 -2.02 9.98
N LEU A 45 -2.61 -2.16 10.50
CA LEU A 45 -1.46 -2.66 9.74
C LEU A 45 -1.74 -3.93 8.92
N PRO A 46 -2.41 -4.99 9.44
CA PRO A 46 -2.61 -6.19 8.62
C PRO A 46 -3.54 -5.96 7.43
N ARG A 47 -4.62 -5.18 7.65
CA ARG A 47 -5.59 -4.84 6.60
C ARG A 47 -4.99 -3.94 5.54
N VAL A 48 -4.14 -3.00 5.93
CA VAL A 48 -3.47 -2.10 4.99
C VAL A 48 -2.37 -2.82 4.22
N ILE A 49 -1.59 -3.71 4.84
CA ILE A 49 -0.65 -4.58 4.12
C ILE A 49 -1.40 -5.39 3.05
N GLN A 50 -2.52 -6.01 3.41
CA GLN A 50 -3.35 -6.75 2.45
C GLN A 50 -3.87 -5.85 1.32
N THR A 51 -4.22 -4.59 1.63
CA THR A 51 -4.64 -3.60 0.63
C THR A 51 -3.49 -3.25 -0.31
N ILE A 52 -2.28 -3.05 0.22
CA ILE A 52 -1.08 -2.78 -0.58
C ILE A 52 -0.77 -3.98 -1.48
N GLU A 53 -0.83 -5.21 -0.96
CA GLU A 53 -0.65 -6.44 -1.76
C GLU A 53 -1.67 -6.51 -2.90
N SER A 54 -2.95 -6.33 -2.57
CA SER A 54 -4.04 -6.36 -3.53
C SER A 54 -3.88 -5.31 -4.63
N LEU A 55 -3.54 -4.08 -4.22
CA LEU A 55 -3.28 -2.97 -5.12
C LEU A 55 -2.05 -3.23 -6.00
N SER A 56 -1.00 -3.82 -5.42
CA SER A 56 0.23 -4.16 -6.14
C SER A 56 0.01 -5.27 -7.17
N LEU A 57 -0.86 -6.25 -6.87
CA LEU A 57 -1.29 -7.26 -7.84
C LEU A 57 -2.11 -6.63 -8.97
N ALA A 58 -3.07 -5.76 -8.64
CA ALA A 58 -3.89 -5.05 -9.64
C ALA A 58 -3.03 -4.14 -10.55
N ALA A 59 -2.00 -3.50 -9.99
CA ALA A 59 -1.05 -2.67 -10.72
C ALA A 59 0.08 -3.46 -11.41
N ASN A 60 0.08 -4.79 -11.28
CA ASN A 60 1.12 -5.69 -11.79
C ASN A 60 2.56 -5.36 -11.29
N VAL A 61 2.64 -4.77 -10.09
CA VAL A 61 3.89 -4.55 -9.34
C VAL A 61 4.31 -5.86 -8.68
N LEU A 62 3.36 -6.54 -8.04
CA LEU A 62 3.49 -7.94 -7.62
C LEU A 62 2.87 -8.84 -8.68
N ARG A 63 3.46 -10.03 -8.88
CA ARG A 63 2.93 -11.10 -9.72
C ARG A 63 2.10 -12.07 -8.89
N PRO A 64 1.23 -12.89 -9.52
CA PRO A 64 0.51 -13.94 -8.80
C PRO A 64 1.46 -14.82 -7.97
N ASN A 65 1.08 -15.09 -6.72
CA ASN A 65 1.85 -15.84 -5.71
C ASN A 65 3.02 -15.08 -5.06
N GLU A 66 3.35 -13.87 -5.51
CA GLU A 66 4.29 -13.02 -4.78
C GLU A 66 3.59 -12.35 -3.61
N GLN A 67 4.30 -12.22 -2.49
CA GLN A 67 3.82 -11.60 -1.26
C GLN A 67 4.79 -10.52 -0.82
N VAL A 68 4.30 -9.49 -0.11
CA VAL A 68 5.21 -8.43 0.36
C VAL A 68 6.23 -8.96 1.37
N GLU A 69 5.90 -10.00 2.15
CA GLU A 69 6.87 -10.58 3.08
C GLU A 69 8.10 -11.13 2.36
N GLU A 70 7.91 -11.86 1.26
CA GLU A 70 9.01 -12.41 0.46
C GLU A 70 9.82 -11.28 -0.19
N LEU A 71 9.14 -10.25 -0.73
CA LEU A 71 9.80 -9.07 -1.28
C LEU A 71 10.66 -8.37 -0.22
N GLY A 72 10.16 -8.27 1.01
CA GLY A 72 10.91 -7.71 2.14
C GLY A 72 12.09 -8.58 2.54
N ALA A 73 11.93 -9.91 2.56
CA ALA A 73 13.02 -10.84 2.82
C ALA A 73 14.15 -10.70 1.79
N LYS A 74 13.78 -10.62 0.51
CA LYS A 74 14.72 -10.41 -0.60
C LYS A 74 15.45 -9.07 -0.46
N ALA A 75 14.75 -7.99 -0.14
CA ALA A 75 15.39 -6.70 0.11
C ALA A 75 16.40 -6.74 1.27
N MET A 76 16.14 -7.53 2.31
CA MET A 76 17.07 -7.70 3.44
C MET A 76 18.29 -8.56 3.08
N ALA A 77 18.19 -9.44 2.08
CA ALA A 77 19.25 -10.33 1.62
C ALA A 77 20.03 -9.79 0.41
N ALA A 78 19.51 -8.76 -0.25
CA ALA A 78 20.07 -8.17 -1.46
C ALA A 78 21.45 -7.53 -1.22
N ASP A 79 22.30 -7.58 -2.25
CA ASP A 79 23.58 -6.85 -2.28
C ASP A 79 23.43 -5.42 -2.81
N LYS A 80 22.27 -5.10 -3.42
CA LYS A 80 21.93 -3.78 -3.96
C LYS A 80 20.73 -3.19 -3.24
N THR A 81 20.73 -1.87 -3.16
CA THR A 81 19.63 -1.07 -2.59
C THR A 81 18.87 -0.35 -3.71
N PRO A 82 17.63 0.12 -3.48
CA PRO A 82 16.85 0.82 -4.51
C PRO A 82 17.53 2.08 -5.04
N GLU A 83 18.42 2.71 -4.27
CA GLU A 83 19.18 3.90 -4.71
C GLU A 83 20.15 3.61 -5.86
N GLY A 84 20.48 2.33 -6.10
CA GLY A 84 21.27 1.91 -7.26
C GLY A 84 20.47 1.84 -8.56
N PHE A 85 19.16 2.08 -8.53
CA PHE A 85 18.26 1.93 -9.66
C PHE A 85 17.61 3.27 -10.01
N ALA A 86 17.34 3.49 -11.30
CA ALA A 86 16.66 4.70 -11.77
C ALA A 86 15.17 4.71 -11.39
N ARG A 87 14.57 3.52 -11.32
CA ARG A 87 13.15 3.30 -11.03
C ARG A 87 13.00 2.28 -9.92
N ILE A 88 11.98 2.45 -9.08
CA ILE A 88 11.73 1.48 -8.01
C ILE A 88 11.27 0.14 -8.59
N ASN A 89 10.56 0.13 -9.72
CA ASN A 89 10.16 -1.11 -10.36
C ASN A 89 11.34 -1.90 -10.95
N ASP A 90 12.43 -1.24 -11.37
CA ASP A 90 13.66 -1.92 -11.79
C ASP A 90 14.32 -2.65 -10.59
N TYR A 91 14.27 -2.05 -9.40
CA TYR A 91 14.72 -2.69 -8.17
C TYR A 91 13.84 -3.89 -7.79
N ILE A 92 12.52 -3.77 -7.92
CA ILE A 92 11.59 -4.90 -7.69
C ILE A 92 11.89 -6.05 -8.65
N ASP A 93 12.16 -5.75 -9.93
CA ASP A 93 12.57 -6.78 -10.90
C ASP A 93 13.92 -7.41 -10.55
N TYR A 94 14.89 -6.63 -10.08
CA TYR A 94 16.15 -7.20 -9.57
C TYR A 94 15.90 -8.12 -8.36
N LEU A 95 15.14 -7.70 -7.36
CA LEU A 95 14.81 -8.56 -6.20
C LEU A 95 14.15 -9.86 -6.65
N ARG A 96 13.20 -9.75 -7.59
CA ARG A 96 12.46 -10.89 -8.11
C ARG A 96 13.34 -11.92 -8.82
N ASN A 97 14.23 -11.47 -9.69
CA ASN A 97 14.94 -12.33 -10.62
C ASN A 97 16.34 -12.74 -10.15
N GLU A 98 16.98 -11.92 -9.32
CA GLU A 98 18.40 -12.08 -8.96
C GLU A 98 18.63 -12.40 -7.49
N VAL A 99 17.63 -12.18 -6.61
CA VAL A 99 17.76 -12.43 -5.17
C VAL A 99 16.98 -13.67 -4.76
N GLU A 100 17.71 -14.72 -4.40
CA GLU A 100 17.13 -15.96 -3.89
C GLU A 100 16.96 -15.93 -2.37
N VAL A 101 15.78 -16.31 -1.90
CA VAL A 101 15.48 -16.51 -0.48
C VAL A 101 14.70 -17.81 -0.34
N ASP A 102 15.12 -18.67 0.59
CA ASP A 102 14.31 -19.80 1.02
C ASP A 102 13.20 -19.30 1.95
N SER A 103 12.02 -19.07 1.37
CA SER A 103 10.86 -18.56 2.10
C SER A 103 10.38 -19.50 3.20
N GLN A 104 10.68 -20.81 3.10
CA GLN A 104 10.33 -21.79 4.13
C GLN A 104 11.30 -21.77 5.32
N ALA A 105 12.52 -21.30 5.11
CA ALA A 105 13.54 -21.15 6.15
C ALA A 105 13.46 -19.80 6.89
N LEU A 106 12.56 -18.90 6.49
CA LEU A 106 12.40 -17.60 7.14
C LEU A 106 11.97 -17.77 8.61
N SER A 107 12.56 -16.93 9.47
CA SER A 107 12.18 -16.85 10.89
C SER A 107 10.68 -16.67 11.02
N GLN A 108 10.03 -17.55 11.76
CA GLN A 108 8.61 -17.46 12.08
C GLN A 108 8.35 -16.55 13.30
N ASP A 109 9.39 -15.86 13.80
CA ASP A 109 9.22 -14.84 14.81
C ASP A 109 8.28 -13.73 14.29
N PRO A 110 7.19 -13.41 15.01
CA PRO A 110 6.23 -12.42 14.56
C PRO A 110 6.82 -11.04 14.29
N LEU A 111 7.87 -10.62 15.02
CA LEU A 111 8.54 -9.33 14.83
C LEU A 111 9.35 -9.34 13.53
N ASP A 112 10.13 -10.40 13.30
CA ASP A 112 10.91 -10.55 12.06
C ASP A 112 9.98 -10.58 10.85
N SER A 113 8.86 -11.31 10.94
CA SER A 113 7.85 -11.34 9.89
C SER A 113 7.23 -9.96 9.67
N THR A 114 6.88 -9.24 10.73
CA THR A 114 6.28 -7.89 10.61
C THR A 114 7.26 -6.88 10.00
N ILE A 115 8.55 -6.97 10.34
CA ILE A 115 9.62 -6.16 9.73
C ILE A 115 9.71 -6.43 8.22
N ARG A 116 9.73 -7.70 7.81
CA ARG A 116 9.73 -8.09 6.39
C ARG A 116 8.51 -7.56 5.66
N HIS A 117 7.32 -7.73 6.22
CA HIS A 117 6.09 -7.18 5.65
C HIS A 117 6.15 -5.65 5.51
N ALA A 118 6.63 -4.93 6.52
CA ALA A 118 6.72 -3.47 6.45
C ALA A 118 7.70 -3.00 5.37
N ILE A 119 8.86 -3.65 5.25
CA ILE A 119 9.84 -3.38 4.20
C ILE A 119 9.23 -3.65 2.82
N GLY A 120 8.67 -4.84 2.63
CA GLY A 120 8.06 -5.22 1.35
C GLY A 120 6.87 -4.35 0.98
N ALA A 121 6.01 -3.99 1.94
CA ALA A 121 4.87 -3.11 1.72
C ALA A 121 5.33 -1.70 1.33
N ALA A 122 6.40 -1.17 1.93
CA ALA A 122 6.96 0.12 1.54
C ALA A 122 7.50 0.10 0.10
N ILE A 123 8.20 -0.97 -0.29
CA ILE A 123 8.70 -1.16 -1.67
C ILE A 123 7.53 -1.27 -2.65
N ALA A 124 6.58 -2.15 -2.37
CA ALA A 124 5.44 -2.41 -3.24
C ALA A 124 4.57 -1.15 -3.41
N LEU A 125 4.32 -0.41 -2.33
CA LEU A 125 3.60 0.86 -2.37
C LEU A 125 4.31 1.90 -3.25
N LYS A 126 5.63 2.01 -3.15
CA LYS A 126 6.43 2.87 -4.04
C LYS A 126 6.33 2.41 -5.49
N GLY A 127 6.37 1.09 -5.73
CA GLY A 127 6.16 0.49 -7.05
C GLY A 127 4.82 0.89 -7.67
N VAL A 128 3.74 0.78 -6.89
CA VAL A 128 2.40 1.20 -7.34
C VAL A 128 2.38 2.70 -7.62
N GLY A 129 2.94 3.52 -6.72
CA GLY A 129 3.01 4.96 -6.90
C GLY A 129 3.68 5.37 -8.21
N GLU A 130 4.75 4.66 -8.59
CA GLU A 130 5.41 4.89 -9.88
C GLU A 130 4.52 4.49 -11.07
N ILE A 131 3.73 3.41 -10.97
CA ILE A 131 2.78 3.00 -12.03
C ILE A 131 1.66 4.02 -12.21
N VAL A 132 1.10 4.54 -11.12
CA VAL A 132 -0.01 5.52 -11.17
C VAL A 132 0.49 6.96 -11.38
N GLY A 133 1.79 7.20 -11.29
CA GLY A 133 2.42 8.50 -11.49
C GLY A 133 2.28 9.47 -10.32
N THR A 134 1.97 8.99 -9.11
CA THR A 134 1.85 9.83 -7.91
C THR A 134 2.21 9.06 -6.64
N GLU A 135 2.62 9.76 -5.58
CA GLU A 135 2.78 9.13 -4.27
C GLU A 135 1.42 8.84 -3.64
N ILE A 136 1.23 7.60 -3.17
CA ILE A 136 0.04 7.18 -2.45
C ILE A 136 0.29 7.40 -0.97
N SER A 137 -0.49 8.29 -0.35
CA SER A 137 -0.34 8.62 1.07
C SER A 137 -0.87 7.50 1.98
N LEU A 138 -0.26 7.37 3.16
CA LEU A 138 -0.69 6.38 4.16
C LEU A 138 -2.06 6.67 4.78
N PRO A 139 -2.46 7.94 5.04
CA PRO A 139 -3.82 8.24 5.51
C PRO A 139 -4.89 7.80 4.50
N PHE A 140 -4.69 8.11 3.22
CA PHE A 140 -5.59 7.63 2.17
C PHE A 140 -5.66 6.10 2.11
N LEU A 141 -4.52 5.40 2.11
CA LEU A 141 -4.45 3.94 2.17
C LEU A 141 -5.22 3.36 3.36
N LYS A 142 -5.04 3.95 4.55
CA LYS A 142 -5.75 3.55 5.75
C LYS A 142 -7.27 3.66 5.54
N THR A 143 -7.75 4.77 4.98
CA THR A 143 -9.17 4.96 4.67
C THR A 143 -9.68 3.92 3.69
N ILE A 144 -9.07 3.75 2.52
CA ILE A 144 -9.55 2.80 1.51
C ILE A 144 -9.45 1.33 1.97
N SER A 145 -8.47 1.00 2.81
CA SER A 145 -8.35 -0.36 3.37
C SER A 145 -9.56 -0.77 4.22
N GLN A 146 -10.22 0.21 4.84
CA GLN A 146 -11.36 -0.03 5.72
C GLN A 146 -12.66 -0.29 4.96
N LEU A 147 -12.74 0.16 3.71
CA LEU A 147 -13.92 0.03 2.86
C LEU A 147 -14.14 -1.38 2.30
N GLY A 148 -13.13 -2.25 2.36
CA GLY A 148 -13.25 -3.64 1.90
C GLY A 148 -13.56 -3.76 0.39
N LEU A 149 -13.06 -2.82 -0.40
CA LEU A 149 -13.30 -2.76 -1.84
C LEU A 149 -12.49 -3.80 -2.61
N GLU A 150 -12.99 -4.17 -3.78
CA GLU A 150 -12.27 -5.04 -4.70
C GLU A 150 -10.95 -4.39 -5.19
N PRO A 151 -9.87 -5.16 -5.39
CA PRO A 151 -8.55 -4.61 -5.70
C PRO A 151 -8.51 -3.71 -6.93
N GLN A 152 -9.23 -4.11 -8.00
CA GLN A 152 -9.29 -3.33 -9.23
C GLN A 152 -9.98 -1.98 -9.01
N LEU A 153 -11.05 -1.95 -8.21
CA LEU A 153 -11.73 -0.71 -7.85
C LEU A 153 -10.80 0.20 -7.05
N ILE A 154 -10.06 -0.32 -6.07
CA ILE A 154 -9.07 0.46 -5.32
C ILE A 154 -8.05 1.10 -6.25
N LEU A 155 -7.52 0.35 -7.22
CA LEU A 155 -6.59 0.88 -8.22
C LEU A 155 -7.20 2.01 -9.04
N THR A 156 -8.44 1.86 -9.51
CA THR A 156 -9.12 2.92 -10.26
C THR A 156 -9.40 4.16 -9.42
N ILE A 157 -9.70 4.02 -8.13
CA ILE A 157 -9.85 5.16 -7.21
C ILE A 157 -8.51 5.88 -7.06
N VAL A 158 -7.41 5.15 -6.83
CA VAL A 158 -6.06 5.73 -6.75
C VAL A 158 -5.74 6.52 -8.02
N GLN A 159 -5.99 5.94 -9.19
CA GLN A 159 -5.76 6.59 -10.49
C GLN A 159 -6.65 7.82 -10.71
N ALA A 160 -7.92 7.74 -10.33
CA ALA A 160 -8.85 8.86 -10.46
C ALA A 160 -8.41 10.04 -9.58
N TYR A 161 -7.96 9.79 -8.35
CA TYR A 161 -7.42 10.85 -7.49
C TYR A 161 -6.08 11.41 -7.99
N ALA A 162 -5.21 10.57 -8.57
CA ALA A 162 -3.98 11.03 -9.20
C ALA A 162 -4.24 12.02 -10.36
N GLN A 163 -5.38 11.90 -11.03
CA GLN A 163 -5.76 12.70 -12.21
C GLN A 163 -6.70 13.88 -11.87
N SER A 164 -7.39 13.86 -10.73
CA SER A 164 -8.42 14.84 -10.41
C SER A 164 -7.89 16.18 -9.91
N GLY A 165 -6.65 16.19 -9.37
CA GLY A 165 -6.10 17.34 -8.66
C GLY A 165 -6.69 17.57 -7.26
N LEU A 166 -7.60 16.70 -6.80
CA LEU A 166 -8.10 16.70 -5.42
C LEU A 166 -7.14 15.94 -4.50
N SER A 167 -7.17 16.28 -3.21
CA SER A 167 -6.40 15.53 -2.22
C SER A 167 -7.08 14.19 -1.89
N ALA A 168 -6.40 13.07 -2.13
CA ALA A 168 -6.89 11.76 -1.73
C ALA A 168 -7.04 11.62 -0.19
N ASP A 169 -6.31 12.42 0.59
CA ASP A 169 -6.41 12.43 2.05
C ASP A 169 -7.76 13.00 2.54
N GLU A 170 -8.48 13.74 1.70
CA GLU A 170 -9.82 14.26 2.03
C GLU A 170 -10.93 13.20 1.86
N VAL A 171 -10.63 12.02 1.32
CA VAL A 171 -11.61 10.91 1.19
C VAL A 171 -12.19 10.54 2.55
N GLY A 172 -11.38 10.53 3.62
CA GLY A 172 -11.89 10.31 4.97
C GLY A 172 -12.91 11.37 5.39
N GLN A 173 -12.68 12.64 5.08
CA GLN A 173 -13.61 13.72 5.40
C GLN A 173 -14.88 13.64 4.55
N TYR A 174 -14.75 13.26 3.28
CA TYR A 174 -15.87 12.99 2.38
C TYR A 174 -16.79 11.91 2.93
N LEU A 175 -16.23 10.77 3.36
CA LEU A 175 -16.99 9.64 3.87
C LEU A 175 -17.70 9.94 5.21
N ASN A 176 -17.17 10.89 5.98
CA ASN A 176 -17.72 11.29 7.27
C ASN A 176 -18.62 12.54 7.22
N ASP A 177 -19.03 13.00 6.02
CA ASP A 177 -19.83 14.21 5.81
C ASP A 177 -19.20 15.50 6.40
N GLN A 178 -17.87 15.59 6.41
CA GLN A 178 -17.11 16.71 7.00
C GLN A 178 -16.70 17.80 5.99
N LEU A 179 -16.94 17.57 4.71
CA LEU A 179 -16.63 18.52 3.64
C LEU A 179 -17.81 19.46 3.36
N SER A 180 -17.54 20.62 2.76
CA SER A 180 -18.60 21.46 2.21
C SER A 180 -19.38 20.72 1.11
N ILE A 181 -20.59 21.20 0.77
CA ILE A 181 -21.41 20.60 -0.31
C ILE A 181 -20.63 20.58 -1.63
N ALA A 182 -19.95 21.69 -1.96
CA ALA A 182 -19.19 21.80 -3.20
C ALA A 182 -18.02 20.80 -3.25
N GLN A 183 -17.25 20.69 -2.16
CA GLN A 183 -16.18 19.70 -2.07
C GLN A 183 -16.71 18.27 -2.10
N SER A 184 -17.79 17.99 -1.36
CA SER A 184 -18.45 16.69 -1.37
C SER A 184 -18.87 16.27 -2.77
N GLN A 185 -19.42 17.18 -3.57
CA GLN A 185 -19.79 16.90 -4.95
C GLN A 185 -18.56 16.57 -5.81
N GLN A 186 -17.44 17.28 -5.64
CA GLN A 186 -16.21 17.00 -6.37
C GLN A 186 -15.62 15.63 -6.03
N HIS A 187 -15.55 15.27 -4.75
CA HIS A 187 -15.07 13.96 -4.31
C HIS A 187 -16.00 12.82 -4.74
N SER A 188 -17.32 13.04 -4.71
CA SER A 188 -18.30 12.09 -5.22
C SER A 188 -18.07 11.82 -6.71
N GLU A 189 -17.89 12.86 -7.54
CA GLU A 189 -17.67 12.71 -8.98
C GLU A 189 -16.41 11.89 -9.30
N VAL A 190 -15.31 12.10 -8.55
CA VAL A 190 -14.08 11.33 -8.71
C VAL A 190 -14.30 9.85 -8.39
N LEU A 191 -15.04 9.55 -7.32
CA LEU A 191 -15.36 8.18 -6.96
C LEU A 191 -16.32 7.54 -7.97
N VAL A 192 -17.38 8.24 -8.40
CA VAL A 192 -18.32 7.76 -9.42
C VAL A 192 -17.57 7.40 -10.70
N THR A 193 -16.66 8.27 -11.14
CA THR A 193 -15.81 8.02 -12.30
C THR A 193 -14.97 6.76 -12.10
N ALA A 194 -14.35 6.57 -10.93
CA ALA A 194 -13.58 5.37 -10.63
C ALA A 194 -14.43 4.09 -10.69
N TYR A 195 -15.65 4.11 -10.12
CA TYR A 195 -16.59 2.99 -10.21
C TYR A 195 -16.95 2.63 -11.64
N GLN A 196 -17.23 3.62 -12.49
CA GLN A 196 -17.56 3.37 -13.90
C GLN A 196 -16.36 2.90 -14.73
N ILE A 197 -15.13 3.28 -14.37
CA ILE A 197 -13.91 2.74 -14.99
C ILE A 197 -13.70 1.28 -14.57
N ALA A 198 -13.91 0.97 -13.29
CA ALA A 198 -13.75 -0.40 -12.77
C ALA A 198 -14.80 -1.36 -13.33
N ASP A 199 -16.04 -0.90 -13.50
CA ASP A 199 -17.12 -1.64 -14.12
C ASP A 199 -17.84 -0.77 -15.18
N PRO A 200 -17.44 -0.88 -16.47
CA PRO A 200 -18.05 -0.13 -17.57
C PRO A 200 -19.53 -0.45 -17.84
N GLN A 201 -20.09 -1.50 -17.23
CA GLN A 201 -21.52 -1.82 -17.34
C GLN A 201 -22.38 -1.02 -16.35
N LEU A 202 -21.75 -0.43 -15.35
CA LEU A 202 -22.40 0.27 -14.26
C LEU A 202 -22.86 1.65 -14.75
N ASP A 203 -24.17 1.87 -14.73
CA ASP A 203 -24.71 3.17 -15.12
C ASP A 203 -24.38 4.22 -14.06
N ARG A 204 -24.57 5.51 -14.42
CA ARG A 204 -24.20 6.60 -13.52
C ARG A 204 -24.96 6.56 -12.19
N GLN A 205 -26.24 6.20 -12.21
CA GLN A 205 -27.06 6.16 -11.01
C GLN A 205 -26.60 5.03 -10.09
N GLN A 206 -26.31 3.86 -10.64
CA GLN A 206 -25.73 2.73 -9.89
C GLN A 206 -24.39 3.11 -9.26
N ALA A 207 -23.57 3.90 -9.96
CA ALA A 207 -22.26 4.32 -9.46
C ALA A 207 -22.42 5.34 -8.33
N GLU A 208 -23.34 6.30 -8.48
CA GLU A 208 -23.71 7.25 -7.44
C GLU A 208 -24.25 6.50 -6.20
N ASP A 209 -25.14 5.53 -6.38
CA ASP A 209 -25.66 4.69 -5.30
C ASP A 209 -24.54 3.91 -4.59
N ALA A 210 -23.61 3.32 -5.35
CA ALA A 210 -22.46 2.59 -4.79
C ALA A 210 -21.55 3.52 -3.97
N VAL A 211 -21.28 4.73 -4.46
CA VAL A 211 -20.47 5.74 -3.75
C VAL A 211 -21.18 6.25 -2.49
N MET A 212 -22.50 6.43 -2.53
CA MET A 212 -23.29 6.81 -1.37
C MET A 212 -23.30 5.72 -0.29
N ASN A 213 -23.29 4.45 -0.69
CA ASN A 213 -23.22 3.30 0.23
C ASN A 213 -21.86 3.13 0.92
N LEU A 214 -20.85 3.94 0.58
CA LEU A 214 -19.56 3.97 1.30
C LEU A 214 -19.63 4.75 2.61
N ARG A 215 -20.68 5.56 2.80
CA ARG A 215 -20.90 6.41 3.99
C ARG A 215 -21.62 5.68 5.11
#